data_AF-A0A9E3JPV8-F1
#
_entry.id   AF-A0A9E3JPV8-F1
#
_cell.length_a   1.000
_cell.length_b   1.000
_cell.length_c   1.000
_cell.angle_alpha   90.00
_cell.angle_beta   90.00
_cell.angle_gamma   90.00
#
_symmetry.space_group_name_H-M   'P 1'
#
loop_
_entity.id
_entity.type
_entity.pdbx_description
1 polymer ?
#
loop_
_entity_poly.entity_id
_entity_poly.type
_entity_poly.pdbx_seq_one_letter_code
_entity_poly.pdbx_strand_id
1 'polypeptide(L)'
;MKYTEILNLAEKAIAEERIAELLNLCEILIDSEDESVRPSGYMLKGIAYEIGGDGVDQDLEKAVGYYRQAVYLQPNAMTYVFMARASMKKGADSFASALHYLKEAEKLSYVPELDIAFGMCYENQPEQDLGLAKKHYLKAALHGRFHGFFGYSSVCKKTGQYGRALLVDSVRIIIGPILFLLLGKKASSGI
;
A
#
# COMPACT_ATOMS: atom_id res chain seq x y z
N MET A 1 -16.13 4.91 -22.39
CA MET A 1 -16.31 5.20 -20.95
C MET A 1 -15.33 6.29 -20.56
N LYS A 2 -15.72 7.29 -19.76
CA LYS A 2 -14.76 8.35 -19.35
C LYS A 2 -13.76 7.76 -18.34
N TYR A 3 -12.49 8.17 -18.38
CA TYR A 3 -11.45 7.67 -17.47
C TYR A 3 -11.88 7.62 -15.99
N THR A 4 -12.49 8.70 -15.48
CA THR A 4 -12.98 8.79 -14.09
C THR A 4 -14.06 7.76 -13.76
N GLU A 5 -14.91 7.41 -14.72
CA GLU A 5 -15.95 6.39 -14.56
C GLU A 5 -15.32 4.99 -14.42
N ILE A 6 -14.27 4.71 -15.22
CA ILE A 6 -13.50 3.46 -15.13
C ILE A 6 -12.86 3.33 -13.75
N LEU A 7 -12.24 4.40 -13.24
CA LEU A 7 -11.61 4.38 -11.91
C LEU A 7 -12.62 4.12 -10.78
N ASN A 8 -13.78 4.77 -10.83
CA ASN A 8 -14.83 4.55 -9.82
C ASN A 8 -15.34 3.10 -9.83
N LEU A 9 -15.51 2.52 -11.02
CA LEU A 9 -15.88 1.10 -11.16
C LEU A 9 -14.76 0.18 -10.67
N ALA A 10 -13.51 0.51 -10.95
CA ALA A 10 -12.35 -0.26 -10.48
C ALA A 10 -12.24 -0.21 -8.94
N GLU A 11 -12.40 0.95 -8.32
CA GLU A 11 -12.45 1.09 -6.86
C GLU A 11 -13.56 0.25 -6.24
N LYS A 12 -14.74 0.25 -6.85
CA LYS A 12 -15.86 -0.59 -6.40
C LYS A 12 -15.55 -2.07 -6.58
N ALA A 13 -14.97 -2.46 -7.71
CA ALA A 13 -14.58 -3.85 -7.98
C ALA A 13 -13.53 -4.33 -6.96
N ILE A 14 -12.55 -3.50 -6.61
CA ILE A 14 -11.57 -3.81 -5.55
C ILE A 14 -12.27 -3.99 -4.20
N ALA A 15 -13.17 -3.07 -3.83
CA ALA A 15 -13.87 -3.12 -2.55
C ALA A 15 -14.80 -4.33 -2.39
N GLU A 16 -15.31 -4.86 -3.51
CA GLU A 16 -16.21 -6.01 -3.55
C GLU A 16 -15.49 -7.29 -4.00
N GLU A 17 -14.16 -7.26 -4.12
CA GLU A 17 -13.30 -8.37 -4.57
C GLU A 17 -13.70 -8.96 -5.93
N ARG A 18 -14.31 -8.13 -6.80
CA ARG A 18 -14.76 -8.50 -8.15
C ARG A 18 -13.60 -8.49 -9.15
N ILE A 19 -12.63 -9.41 -8.99
CA ILE A 19 -11.34 -9.35 -9.70
C ILE A 19 -11.48 -9.56 -11.21
N ALA A 20 -12.39 -10.41 -11.67
CA ALA A 20 -12.63 -10.59 -13.11
C ALA A 20 -13.12 -9.30 -13.77
N GLU A 21 -14.01 -8.55 -13.10
CA GLU A 21 -14.46 -7.23 -13.56
C GLU A 21 -13.32 -6.22 -13.55
N LEU A 22 -12.51 -6.20 -12.49
CA LEU A 22 -11.34 -5.33 -12.39
C LEU A 22 -10.37 -5.56 -13.56
N LEU A 23 -10.06 -6.81 -13.89
CA LEU A 23 -9.18 -7.13 -15.02
C LEU A 23 -9.73 -6.64 -16.35
N ASN A 24 -11.04 -6.79 -16.60
CA ASN A 24 -11.67 -6.25 -17.81
C ASN A 24 -11.53 -4.71 -17.89
N LEU A 25 -11.72 -4.01 -16.78
CA LEU A 25 -11.51 -2.56 -16.71
C LEU A 25 -10.04 -2.18 -16.95
N CYS A 26 -9.09 -3.01 -16.50
CA CYS A 26 -7.67 -2.79 -16.75
C CYS A 26 -7.34 -2.88 -18.24
N GLU A 27 -7.88 -3.86 -18.97
CA GLU A 27 -7.65 -3.98 -20.42
C GLU A 27 -8.17 -2.75 -21.16
N ILE A 28 -9.35 -2.22 -20.79
CA ILE A 28 -9.88 -0.98 -21.39
C ILE A 28 -8.90 0.20 -21.22
N LEU A 29 -8.23 0.30 -20.06
CA LEU A 29 -7.24 1.35 -19.81
C LEU A 29 -5.93 1.12 -20.55
N ILE A 30 -5.48 -0.13 -20.64
CA ILE A 30 -4.21 -0.50 -21.29
C ILE A 30 -4.32 -0.35 -22.82
N ASP A 31 -5.45 -0.73 -23.40
CA ASP A 31 -5.71 -0.67 -24.85
C ASP A 31 -6.21 0.72 -25.32
N SER A 32 -6.38 1.66 -24.39
CA SER A 32 -6.79 3.03 -24.70
C SER A 32 -5.81 3.71 -25.67
N GLU A 33 -6.35 4.44 -26.64
CA GLU A 33 -5.56 5.32 -27.52
C GLU A 33 -4.87 6.46 -26.74
N ASP A 34 -5.52 6.93 -25.67
CA ASP A 34 -4.91 7.87 -24.73
C ASP A 34 -3.87 7.14 -23.88
N GLU A 35 -2.59 7.32 -24.21
CA GLU A 35 -1.50 6.65 -23.51
C GLU A 35 -1.35 7.10 -22.05
N SER A 36 -1.87 8.29 -21.70
CA SER A 36 -1.73 8.86 -20.36
C SER A 36 -2.47 8.06 -19.29
N VAL A 37 -3.48 7.26 -19.68
CA VAL A 37 -4.27 6.43 -18.76
C VAL A 37 -3.74 5.00 -18.60
N ARG A 38 -2.88 4.54 -19.52
CA ARG A 38 -2.32 3.17 -19.50
C ARG A 38 -1.55 2.82 -18.23
N PRO A 39 -0.74 3.73 -17.61
CA PRO A 39 -0.07 3.43 -16.35
C PRO A 39 -1.04 3.02 -15.23
N SER A 40 -2.21 3.65 -15.18
CA SER A 40 -3.26 3.31 -14.20
C SER A 40 -3.85 1.92 -14.46
N GLY A 41 -4.01 1.52 -15.72
CA GLY A 41 -4.44 0.18 -16.08
C GLY A 41 -3.46 -0.89 -15.59
N TYR A 42 -2.17 -0.69 -15.82
CA TYR A 42 -1.12 -1.58 -15.31
C TYR A 42 -1.06 -1.59 -13.77
N MET A 43 -1.21 -0.44 -13.12
CA MET A 43 -1.25 -0.36 -11.66
C MET A 43 -2.44 -1.15 -11.09
N LEU A 44 -3.64 -0.98 -11.64
CA LEU A 44 -4.84 -1.70 -11.20
C LEU A 44 -4.74 -3.20 -11.47
N LYS A 45 -4.12 -3.61 -12.58
CA LYS A 45 -3.84 -5.01 -12.90
C LYS A 45 -2.86 -5.63 -11.90
N GLY A 46 -1.88 -4.85 -11.45
CA GLY A 46 -1.00 -5.23 -10.34
C GLY A 46 -1.77 -5.50 -9.05
N ILE A 47 -2.72 -4.61 -8.70
CA ILE A 47 -3.61 -4.79 -7.53
C ILE A 47 -4.46 -6.05 -7.68
N ALA A 48 -5.03 -6.29 -8.88
CA ALA A 48 -5.86 -7.45 -9.15
C ALA A 48 -5.15 -8.77 -8.84
N TYR A 49 -3.91 -8.94 -9.32
CA TYR A 49 -3.11 -10.14 -9.03
C TYR A 49 -2.54 -10.16 -7.61
N GLU A 50 -2.36 -9.00 -6.96
CA GLU A 50 -1.96 -8.96 -5.56
C GLU A 50 -3.08 -9.42 -4.63
N ILE A 51 -4.34 -9.16 -4.97
CA ILE A 51 -5.50 -9.56 -4.15
C ILE A 51 -5.93 -10.98 -4.51
N GLY A 52 -6.10 -11.31 -5.80
CA GLY A 52 -6.77 -12.55 -6.23
C GLY A 52 -8.26 -12.56 -5.86
N GLY A 53 -9.01 -13.57 -6.32
CA GLY A 53 -10.46 -13.67 -6.12
C GLY A 53 -11.22 -13.93 -7.42
N ASP A 54 -12.52 -14.26 -7.34
CA ASP A 54 -13.37 -14.52 -8.52
C ASP A 54 -12.78 -15.54 -9.53
N GLY A 55 -12.12 -16.59 -9.03
CA GLY A 55 -11.47 -17.59 -9.86
C GLY A 55 -10.13 -17.15 -10.48
N VAL A 56 -9.61 -15.98 -10.08
CA VAL A 56 -8.25 -15.52 -10.38
C VAL A 56 -7.36 -15.79 -9.17
N ASP A 57 -6.33 -16.60 -9.35
CA ASP A 57 -5.37 -16.86 -8.29
C ASP A 57 -4.53 -15.62 -7.97
N GLN A 58 -4.21 -15.44 -6.70
CA GLN A 58 -3.22 -14.46 -6.26
C GLN A 58 -1.84 -14.82 -6.85
N ASP A 59 -1.18 -13.85 -7.46
CA ASP A 59 0.11 -14.01 -8.12
C ASP A 59 1.05 -12.82 -7.83
N LEU A 60 1.89 -13.04 -6.81
CA LEU A 60 2.99 -12.19 -6.34
C LEU A 60 3.81 -11.55 -7.47
N GLU A 61 4.23 -12.42 -8.37
CA GLU A 61 5.21 -12.09 -9.40
C GLU A 61 4.56 -11.29 -10.52
N LYS A 62 3.35 -11.67 -10.95
CA LYS A 62 2.56 -10.88 -11.89
C LYS A 62 2.25 -9.50 -11.34
N ALA A 63 1.85 -9.40 -10.07
CA ALA A 63 1.58 -8.11 -9.45
C ALA A 63 2.77 -7.15 -9.56
N VAL A 64 3.96 -7.61 -9.13
CA VAL A 64 5.22 -6.84 -9.25
C VAL A 64 5.55 -6.52 -10.72
N GLY A 65 5.34 -7.45 -11.64
CA GLY A 65 5.54 -7.24 -13.08
C GLY A 65 4.69 -6.11 -13.64
N TYR A 66 3.39 -6.08 -13.33
CA TYR A 66 2.48 -5.03 -13.79
C TYR A 66 2.77 -3.69 -13.12
N TYR A 67 3.11 -3.65 -11.82
CA TYR A 67 3.57 -2.42 -11.19
C TYR A 67 4.85 -1.88 -11.85
N ARG A 68 5.78 -2.77 -12.23
CA ARG A 68 7.00 -2.38 -12.96
C ARG A 68 6.68 -1.76 -14.32
N GLN A 69 5.72 -2.32 -15.05
CA GLN A 69 5.25 -1.72 -16.31
C GLN A 69 4.61 -0.34 -16.10
N ALA A 70 3.80 -0.17 -15.05
CA ALA A 70 3.21 1.12 -14.71
C ALA A 70 4.27 2.20 -14.44
N VAL A 71 5.27 1.92 -13.58
CA VAL A 71 6.34 2.90 -13.26
C VAL A 71 7.32 3.13 -14.41
N TYR A 72 7.47 2.16 -15.33
CA TYR A 72 8.25 2.34 -16.55
C TYR A 72 7.60 3.38 -17.48
N LEU A 73 6.28 3.33 -17.63
CA LEU A 73 5.54 4.31 -18.42
C LEU A 73 5.46 5.67 -17.73
N GLN A 74 5.15 5.68 -16.42
CA GLN A 74 5.02 6.90 -15.65
C GLN A 74 5.46 6.66 -14.19
N PRO A 75 6.65 7.13 -13.79
CA PRO A 75 7.12 7.00 -12.42
C PRO A 75 6.15 7.62 -11.41
N ASN A 76 5.75 6.83 -10.41
CA ASN A 76 4.77 7.24 -9.39
C ASN A 76 5.13 6.63 -8.02
N ALA A 77 5.20 7.47 -6.99
CA ALA A 77 5.60 7.05 -5.65
C ALA A 77 4.68 5.96 -5.06
N MET A 78 3.36 6.08 -5.23
CA MET A 78 2.40 5.09 -4.73
C MET A 78 2.55 3.74 -5.42
N THR A 79 2.78 3.72 -6.74
CA THR A 79 3.00 2.46 -7.47
C THR A 79 4.28 1.76 -7.03
N TYR A 80 5.36 2.51 -6.73
CA TYR A 80 6.55 1.94 -6.10
C TYR A 80 6.27 1.37 -4.70
N VAL A 81 5.42 2.04 -3.91
CA VAL A 81 4.98 1.53 -2.60
C VAL A 81 4.19 0.22 -2.74
N PHE A 82 3.27 0.12 -3.70
CA PHE A 82 2.55 -1.13 -3.99
C PHE A 82 3.50 -2.25 -4.42
N MET A 83 4.46 -1.95 -5.29
CA MET A 83 5.48 -2.90 -5.73
C MET A 83 6.35 -3.40 -4.56
N ALA A 84 6.72 -2.51 -3.64
CA ALA A 84 7.45 -2.89 -2.42
C ALA A 84 6.60 -3.79 -1.52
N ARG A 85 5.31 -3.46 -1.31
CA ARG A 85 4.39 -4.27 -0.50
C ARG A 85 4.21 -5.67 -1.07
N ALA A 86 3.94 -5.79 -2.37
CA ALA A 86 3.83 -7.07 -3.05
C ALA A 86 5.13 -7.87 -2.95
N SER A 87 6.29 -7.21 -3.06
CA SER A 87 7.60 -7.85 -2.91
C SER A 87 7.81 -8.41 -1.50
N MET A 88 7.46 -7.67 -0.44
CA MET A 88 7.57 -8.17 0.94
C MET A 88 6.71 -9.41 1.18
N LYS A 89 5.53 -9.50 0.55
CA LYS A 89 4.63 -10.68 0.65
C LYS A 89 5.21 -11.95 0.03
N LYS A 90 6.17 -11.83 -0.90
CA LYS A 90 6.82 -12.99 -1.54
C LYS A 90 7.77 -13.75 -0.60
N GLY A 91 8.24 -13.11 0.48
CA GLY A 91 9.11 -13.73 1.48
C GLY A 91 10.44 -13.01 1.70
N ALA A 92 11.28 -13.61 2.56
CA ALA A 92 12.51 -13.02 3.11
C ALA A 92 13.48 -12.48 2.04
N ASP A 93 13.66 -13.21 0.94
CA ASP A 93 14.63 -12.86 -0.11
C ASP A 93 14.23 -11.60 -0.91
N SER A 94 12.98 -11.16 -0.80
CA SER A 94 12.44 -10.02 -1.55
C SER A 94 12.51 -8.69 -0.79
N PHE A 95 12.95 -8.66 0.47
CA PHE A 95 13.03 -7.43 1.26
C PHE A 95 14.07 -6.43 0.75
N ALA A 96 15.19 -6.90 0.20
CA ALA A 96 16.18 -6.01 -0.41
C ALA A 96 15.59 -5.25 -1.61
N SER A 97 14.82 -5.95 -2.45
CA SER A 97 14.09 -5.34 -3.57
C SER A 97 13.00 -4.40 -3.09
N ALA A 98 12.24 -4.78 -2.06
CA ALA A 98 11.21 -3.92 -1.47
C ALA A 98 11.83 -2.61 -0.96
N LEU A 99 12.93 -2.68 -0.21
CA LEU A 99 13.62 -1.50 0.31
C LEU A 99 14.16 -0.61 -0.82
N HIS A 100 14.67 -1.20 -1.90
CA HIS A 100 15.07 -0.46 -3.10
C HIS A 100 13.89 0.31 -3.70
N TYR A 101 12.73 -0.34 -3.89
CA TYR A 101 11.53 0.30 -4.42
C TYR A 101 11.02 1.44 -3.53
N LEU A 102 11.07 1.29 -2.20
CA LEU A 102 10.72 2.37 -1.26
C LEU A 102 11.67 3.57 -1.38
N LYS A 103 12.97 3.34 -1.59
CA LYS A 103 13.93 4.42 -1.83
C LYS A 103 13.67 5.13 -3.16
N GLU A 104 13.22 4.41 -4.20
CA GLU A 104 12.80 5.05 -5.45
C GLU A 104 11.52 5.88 -5.26
N ALA A 105 10.55 5.39 -4.50
CA ALA A 105 9.35 6.16 -4.14
C ALA A 105 9.70 7.48 -3.42
N GLU A 106 10.61 7.43 -2.44
CA GLU A 106 11.04 8.58 -1.64
C GLU A 106 11.64 9.71 -2.49
N LYS A 107 12.37 9.36 -3.57
CA LYS A 107 12.95 10.34 -4.50
C LYS A 107 11.91 11.08 -5.33
N LEU A 108 10.75 10.48 -5.57
CA LEU A 108 9.71 11.06 -6.42
C LEU A 108 8.84 12.04 -5.64
N SER A 109 8.19 11.55 -4.58
CA SER A 109 7.35 12.38 -3.74
C SER A 109 7.06 11.69 -2.42
N TYR A 110 6.82 12.51 -1.39
CA TYR A 110 6.40 11.99 -0.09
C TYR A 110 4.90 11.68 -0.10
N VAL A 111 4.57 10.43 0.25
CA VAL A 111 3.22 9.95 0.54
C VAL A 111 3.24 9.25 1.90
N PRO A 112 2.29 9.46 2.82
CA PRO A 112 2.35 8.85 4.17
C PRO A 112 2.38 7.30 4.17
N GLU A 113 1.84 6.67 3.12
CA GLU A 113 1.89 5.23 2.89
C GLU A 113 3.32 4.70 2.74
N LEU A 114 4.25 5.55 2.30
CA LEU A 114 5.68 5.25 2.24
C LEU A 114 6.26 4.91 3.62
N ASP A 115 5.87 5.68 4.65
CA ASP A 115 6.33 5.41 6.03
C ASP A 115 5.70 4.13 6.60
N ILE A 116 4.47 3.79 6.23
CA ILE A 116 3.91 2.49 6.61
C ILE A 116 4.75 1.37 5.98
N ALA A 117 5.07 1.49 4.70
CA ALA A 117 5.83 0.46 3.99
C ALA A 117 7.28 0.33 4.47
N PHE A 118 7.97 1.43 4.79
CA PHE A 118 9.27 1.37 5.47
C PHE A 118 9.16 0.72 6.85
N GLY A 119 8.12 1.06 7.62
CA GLY A 119 7.82 0.42 8.90
C GLY A 119 7.70 -1.10 8.78
N MET A 120 6.91 -1.57 7.81
CA MET A 120 6.73 -3.00 7.53
C MET A 120 8.03 -3.67 7.08
N CYS A 121 8.82 -2.99 6.23
CA CYS A 121 10.08 -3.52 5.72
C CYS A 121 11.08 -3.75 6.86
N TYR A 122 11.36 -2.73 7.67
CA TYR A 122 12.30 -2.83 8.79
C TYR A 122 11.82 -3.76 9.90
N GLU A 123 10.50 -3.89 10.10
CA GLU A 123 9.93 -4.80 11.10
C GLU A 123 10.03 -6.28 10.72
N ASN A 124 9.97 -6.60 9.42
CA ASN A 124 9.80 -8.00 8.97
C ASN A 124 10.98 -8.54 8.14
N GLN A 125 11.93 -7.71 7.72
CA GLN A 125 13.15 -8.19 7.07
C GLN A 125 13.95 -9.13 8.01
N PRO A 126 14.80 -10.03 7.47
CA PRO A 126 15.56 -10.99 8.29
C PRO A 126 16.37 -10.34 9.42
N GLU A 127 17.07 -9.25 9.11
CA GLU A 127 17.80 -8.42 10.08
C GLU A 127 16.92 -7.24 10.53
N GLN A 128 15.93 -7.53 11.37
CA GLN A 128 14.94 -6.54 11.80
C GLN A 128 15.60 -5.31 12.43
N ASP A 129 15.12 -4.12 12.05
CA ASP A 129 15.42 -2.87 12.74
C ASP A 129 14.13 -2.30 13.34
N LEU A 130 13.80 -2.79 14.54
CA LEU A 130 12.60 -2.36 15.27
C LEU A 130 12.68 -0.88 15.70
N GLY A 131 13.87 -0.29 15.74
CA GLY A 131 14.05 1.14 16.01
C GLY A 131 13.56 1.99 14.85
N LEU A 132 14.04 1.68 13.64
CA LEU A 132 13.62 2.32 12.40
C LEU A 132 12.16 2.03 12.09
N ALA A 133 11.69 0.79 12.26
CA ALA A 133 10.29 0.44 12.06
C ALA A 133 9.37 1.32 12.91
N LYS A 134 9.66 1.42 14.22
CA LYS A 134 8.91 2.28 15.14
C LYS A 134 8.95 3.76 14.74
N LYS A 135 10.10 4.27 14.28
CA LYS A 135 10.25 5.66 13.82
C LYS A 135 9.33 5.94 12.62
N HIS A 136 9.33 5.06 11.63
CA HIS A 136 8.50 5.22 10.44
C HIS A 136 7.01 5.09 10.76
N TYR A 137 6.61 4.11 11.58
CA TYR A 137 5.23 3.98 12.02
C TYR A 137 4.73 5.20 12.81
N LEU A 138 5.58 5.78 13.67
CA LEU A 138 5.25 7.03 14.36
C LEU A 138 5.05 8.17 13.36
N LYS A 139 5.93 8.30 12.37
CA LYS A 139 5.82 9.32 11.33
C LYS A 139 4.51 9.17 10.54
N ALA A 140 4.14 7.95 10.14
CA ALA A 140 2.85 7.68 9.51
C ALA A 140 1.66 8.06 10.41
N ALA A 141 1.72 7.72 11.70
CA ALA A 141 0.69 8.06 12.69
C ALA A 141 0.51 9.57 12.85
N LEU A 142 1.61 10.33 12.91
CA LEU A 142 1.59 11.79 12.99
C LEU A 142 1.00 12.44 11.74
N HIS A 143 1.07 11.78 10.59
CA HIS A 143 0.38 12.18 9.35
C HIS A 143 -1.05 11.64 9.24
N GLY A 144 -1.65 11.19 10.35
CA GLY A 144 -3.05 10.76 10.41
C GLY A 144 -3.31 9.36 9.85
N ARG A 145 -2.27 8.56 9.57
CA ARG A 145 -2.47 7.19 9.08
C ARG A 145 -2.63 6.21 10.24
N PHE A 146 -3.83 5.62 10.35
CA PHE A 146 -4.17 4.69 11.43
C PHE A 146 -3.23 3.48 11.51
N HIS A 147 -2.85 2.92 10.36
CA HIS A 147 -1.88 1.82 10.30
C HIS A 147 -0.55 2.15 10.98
N GLY A 148 -0.13 3.42 11.00
CA GLY A 148 1.04 3.87 11.76
C GLY A 148 0.87 3.65 13.27
N PHE A 149 -0.30 3.94 13.84
CA PHE A 149 -0.57 3.67 15.26
C PHE A 149 -0.51 2.17 15.58
N PHE A 150 -1.10 1.33 14.72
CA PHE A 150 -1.06 -0.13 14.89
C PHE A 150 0.37 -0.67 14.81
N GLY A 151 1.14 -0.25 13.79
CA GLY A 151 2.54 -0.65 13.64
C GLY A 151 3.41 -0.20 14.82
N TYR A 152 3.26 1.05 15.27
CA TYR A 152 3.98 1.56 16.43
C TYR A 152 3.65 0.75 17.70
N SER A 153 2.36 0.50 17.96
CA SER A 153 1.90 -0.30 19.10
C SER A 153 2.45 -1.73 19.03
N SER A 154 2.40 -2.37 17.86
CA SER A 154 2.97 -3.71 17.61
C SER A 154 4.45 -3.77 17.98
N VAL A 155 5.27 -2.85 17.45
CA VAL A 155 6.71 -2.81 17.72
C VAL A 155 7.00 -2.49 19.19
N CYS A 156 6.22 -1.62 19.83
CA CYS A 156 6.33 -1.39 21.28
C CYS A 156 6.06 -2.66 22.09
N LYS A 157 5.04 -3.44 21.74
CA LYS A 157 4.74 -4.73 22.41
C LYS A 157 5.87 -5.75 22.18
N LYS A 158 6.38 -5.88 20.95
CA LYS A 158 7.53 -6.75 20.61
C LYS A 158 8.80 -6.40 21.38
N THR A 159 8.98 -5.14 21.76
CA THR A 159 10.16 -4.64 22.48
C THR A 159 9.93 -4.42 23.98
N GLY A 160 8.82 -4.93 24.55
CA GLY A 160 8.51 -4.82 25.99
C GLY A 160 8.07 -3.42 26.46
N GLN A 161 7.86 -2.47 25.55
CA GLN A 161 7.44 -1.09 25.83
C GLN A 161 5.91 -0.99 25.99
N TYR A 162 5.30 -1.83 26.83
CA TYR A 162 3.84 -1.96 26.95
C TYR A 162 3.13 -0.65 27.35
N GLY A 163 3.75 0.17 28.20
CA GLY A 163 3.18 1.47 28.59
C GLY A 163 3.04 2.43 27.38
N ARG A 164 4.02 2.45 26.47
CA ARG A 164 3.95 3.24 25.24
C ARG A 164 2.90 2.69 24.28
N ALA A 165 2.79 1.36 24.18
CA ALA A 165 1.78 0.71 23.36
C ALA A 165 0.36 1.04 23.86
N LEU A 166 0.13 0.94 25.18
CA LEU A 166 -1.16 1.28 25.80
C LEU A 166 -1.52 2.75 25.55
N LEU A 167 -0.58 3.67 25.75
CA LEU A 167 -0.79 5.10 25.50
C LEU A 167 -1.25 5.34 24.06
N VAL A 168 -0.52 4.81 23.07
CA VAL A 168 -0.86 5.02 21.66
C VAL A 168 -2.21 4.38 21.30
N ASP A 169 -2.51 3.20 21.84
CA ASP A 169 -3.79 2.52 21.63
C ASP A 169 -4.95 3.35 22.24
N SER A 170 -4.75 3.93 23.43
CA SER A 170 -5.74 4.83 24.07
C SER A 170 -5.94 6.12 23.27
N VAL A 171 -4.86 6.78 22.83
CA VAL A 171 -4.92 7.98 21.99
C VAL A 171 -5.71 7.69 20.71
N ARG A 172 -5.42 6.57 20.04
CA ARG A 172 -6.14 6.15 18.83
C ARG A 172 -7.63 5.93 19.09
N ILE A 173 -8.02 5.36 20.22
CA ILE A 173 -9.44 5.14 20.56
C ILE A 173 -10.18 6.46 20.77
N ILE A 174 -9.55 7.42 21.45
CA ILE A 174 -10.15 8.73 21.75
C ILE A 174 -10.25 9.59 20.48
N ILE A 175 -9.16 9.69 19.72
CA ILE A 175 -9.08 10.52 18.52
C ILE A 175 -9.74 9.83 17.31
N GLY A 176 -9.87 8.51 17.36
CA GLY A 176 -10.32 7.66 16.27
C GLY A 176 -11.64 8.10 15.63
N PRO A 177 -12.73 8.26 16.42
CA PRO A 177 -14.02 8.73 15.92
C PRO A 177 -13.94 10.13 15.31
N ILE A 178 -13.12 11.03 15.86
CA ILE A 178 -12.97 12.40 15.36
C ILE A 178 -12.29 12.38 13.99
N LEU A 179 -11.19 11.64 13.84
CA LEU A 179 -10.51 11.49 12.54
C LEU A 179 -11.40 10.81 11.51
N PHE A 180 -12.18 9.79 11.90
CA PHE A 180 -13.11 9.13 11.00
C PHE A 180 -14.18 10.10 10.47
N LEU A 181 -14.72 10.98 11.32
CA LEU A 181 -15.68 12.01 10.93
C LEU A 181 -15.05 13.08 10.02
N LEU A 182 -13.79 13.47 10.28
CA LEU A 182 -13.10 14.51 9.50
C LEU A 182 -12.56 14.03 8.16
N LEU A 183 -12.10 12.78 8.07
CA LEU A 183 -11.38 12.24 6.90
C LEU A 183 -12.17 11.17 6.13
N GLY A 184 -13.29 10.70 6.66
CA GLY A 184 -14.09 9.61 6.09
C GLY A 184 -13.34 8.28 6.00
N LYS A 185 -13.80 7.37 5.11
CA LYS A 185 -13.18 6.05 4.89
C LYS A 185 -11.72 6.09 4.39
N LYS A 186 -11.20 7.25 3.98
CA LYS A 186 -9.80 7.43 3.54
C LYS A 186 -8.79 7.31 4.69
N ALA A 187 -9.22 7.54 5.94
CA ALA A 187 -8.36 7.34 7.11
C ALA A 187 -8.12 5.86 7.46
N SER A 188 -9.03 4.97 7.04
CA SER A 188 -9.01 3.55 7.37
C SER A 188 -8.61 2.61 6.22
N SER A 189 -8.60 3.11 4.97
CA SER A 189 -8.18 2.32 3.80
C SER A 189 -6.68 2.45 3.62
N GLY A 190 -5.93 1.47 4.14
CA GLY A 190 -4.51 1.27 3.83
C GLY A 190 -4.29 0.37 2.61
N ILE A 191 -5.13 0.49 1.58
CA ILE A 191 -4.89 -0.18 0.30
C ILE A 191 -3.82 0.60 -0.46
#